data_AF-X0YM72-F1
#
_entry.id   AF-X0YM72-F1
#
_cell.length_a   1.000
_cell.length_b   1.000
_cell.length_c   1.000
_cell.angle_alpha   90.00
_cell.angle_beta   90.00
_cell.angle_gamma   90.00
#
_symmetry.space_group_name_H-M   'P 1'
#
loop_
_entity.id
_entity.type
_entity.pdbx_description
1 polymer ?
#
loop_
_entity_poly.entity_id
_entity_poly.type
_entity_poly.pdbx_seq_one_letter_code
_entity_poly.pdbx_strand_id
1 'polypeptide(L)'
;MNETRIFRRINTIETKFIINSIKTISTELLPIFDSLKELLYILINKSTTKNDYPSIYLITDKLQKILNNINFLNRIYDAGLYFGFIKRGEFYFSIEGVEYLYKNGIFTNFKLLHLNGNGEKSFLYGNNILKKMVRKSPNNLKKEDFLLILNNFDEIIGLGISRVNNEILSNLKPSDVFAINIKDKGQYLRRRQ
;
A
#
# COMPACT_ATOMS: atom_id res chain seq x y z
N MET A 1 6.03 -26.03 -17.34
CA MET A 1 5.61 -24.72 -17.90
C MET A 1 6.68 -23.72 -17.51
N ASN A 2 7.42 -23.14 -18.46
CA ASN A 2 8.51 -22.22 -18.13
C ASN A 2 7.94 -20.85 -17.75
N GLU A 3 7.69 -20.65 -16.46
CA GLU A 3 7.35 -19.33 -15.92
C GLU A 3 8.50 -18.38 -16.22
N THR A 4 8.27 -17.44 -17.12
CA THR A 4 9.28 -16.45 -17.48
C THR A 4 9.03 -15.22 -16.63
N ARG A 5 9.96 -14.92 -15.70
CA ARG A 5 9.90 -13.72 -14.88
C ARG A 5 10.79 -12.64 -15.49
N ILE A 6 10.34 -11.40 -15.39
CA ILE A 6 11.14 -10.23 -15.72
C ILE A 6 11.31 -9.45 -14.43
N PHE A 7 12.55 -9.33 -13.97
CA PHE A 7 12.91 -8.47 -12.87
C PHE A 7 13.89 -7.41 -13.35
N ARG A 8 13.48 -6.15 -13.28
CA ARG A 8 14.28 -5.02 -13.77
C ARG A 8 13.88 -3.74 -13.05
N ARG A 9 14.64 -2.68 -13.26
CA ARG A 9 14.26 -1.34 -12.82
C ARG A 9 12.96 -0.86 -13.50
N ILE A 10 12.17 -0.04 -12.80
CA ILE A 10 10.98 0.59 -13.39
C ILE A 10 11.36 1.49 -14.58
N ASN A 11 10.51 1.53 -15.60
CA ASN A 11 10.66 2.37 -16.78
C ASN A 11 9.83 3.67 -16.66
N THR A 12 9.87 4.50 -17.69
CA THR A 12 9.16 5.80 -17.73
C THR A 12 7.65 5.67 -17.67
N ILE A 13 7.06 4.62 -18.22
CA ILE A 13 5.60 4.38 -18.20
C ILE A 13 5.17 3.98 -16.78
N GLU A 14 5.87 3.04 -16.16
CA GLU A 14 5.60 2.60 -14.79
C GLU A 14 5.81 3.74 -13.78
N THR A 15 6.83 4.57 -14.01
CA THR A 15 7.08 5.79 -13.23
C THR A 15 5.88 6.73 -13.31
N LYS A 16 5.30 6.95 -14.49
CA LYS A 16 4.10 7.78 -14.66
C LYS A 16 2.90 7.21 -13.91
N PHE A 17 2.68 5.90 -13.98
CA PHE A 17 1.59 5.25 -13.23
C PHE A 17 1.76 5.47 -11.72
N ILE A 18 2.97 5.31 -11.20
CA ILE A 18 3.23 5.52 -9.77
C ILE A 18 3.04 6.98 -9.38
N ILE A 19 3.61 7.93 -10.12
CA ILE A 19 3.46 9.37 -9.85
C ILE A 19 1.99 9.79 -9.85
N ASN A 20 1.22 9.36 -10.85
CA ASN A 20 -0.20 9.71 -10.96
C ASN A 20 -1.00 9.18 -9.76
N SER A 21 -0.77 7.94 -9.33
CA SER A 21 -1.45 7.36 -8.18
C SER A 21 -0.98 7.93 -6.84
N ILE A 22 0.29 8.29 -6.70
CA ILE A 22 0.79 8.91 -5.46
C ILE A 22 0.26 10.35 -5.32
N LYS A 23 0.13 11.08 -6.42
CA LYS A 23 -0.39 12.45 -6.44
C LYS A 23 -1.83 12.54 -5.92
N THR A 24 -2.65 11.52 -6.11
CA THR A 24 -4.02 11.47 -5.56
C THR A 24 -4.03 11.27 -4.05
N ILE A 25 -2.97 10.70 -3.48
CA ILE A 25 -2.81 10.48 -2.04
C ILE A 25 -2.26 11.74 -1.38
N SER A 26 -1.11 12.23 -1.86
CA SER A 26 -0.51 13.50 -1.43
C SER A 26 0.52 13.98 -2.43
N THR A 27 0.50 15.26 -2.76
CA THR A 27 1.53 15.90 -3.58
C THR A 27 2.89 15.95 -2.90
N GLU A 28 2.93 15.91 -1.56
CA GLU A 28 4.16 15.93 -0.77
C GLU A 28 4.96 14.61 -0.89
N LEU A 29 4.33 13.53 -1.35
CA LEU A 29 5.01 12.26 -1.63
C LEU A 29 5.84 12.30 -2.92
N LEU A 30 5.63 13.28 -3.82
CA LEU A 30 6.34 13.37 -5.09
C LEU A 30 7.87 13.53 -4.93
N PRO A 31 8.40 14.49 -4.16
CA PRO A 31 9.86 14.61 -3.97
C PRO A 31 10.47 13.36 -3.32
N ILE A 32 9.74 12.72 -2.41
CA ILE A 32 10.18 11.46 -1.78
C ILE A 32 10.27 10.36 -2.84
N PHE A 33 9.24 10.21 -3.67
CA PHE A 33 9.27 9.25 -4.75
C PHE A 33 10.40 9.53 -5.74
N ASP A 34 10.66 10.78 -6.09
CA ASP A 34 11.79 11.16 -6.94
C ASP A 34 13.14 10.75 -6.37
N SER A 35 13.31 10.78 -5.04
CA SER A 35 14.52 10.28 -4.38
C SER A 35 14.63 8.76 -4.39
N LEU A 36 13.51 8.04 -4.42
CA LEU A 36 13.47 6.57 -4.34
C LEU A 36 13.42 5.87 -5.70
N LYS A 37 13.04 6.57 -6.79
CA LYS A 37 12.76 5.96 -8.10
C LYS A 37 13.93 5.17 -8.69
N GLU A 38 15.17 5.54 -8.35
CA GLU A 38 16.38 4.83 -8.81
C GLU A 38 16.51 3.42 -8.19
N LEU A 39 15.85 3.22 -7.06
CA LEU A 39 15.84 2.00 -6.25
C LEU A 39 14.55 1.18 -6.42
N LEU A 40 13.65 1.59 -7.32
CA LEU A 40 12.41 0.87 -7.58
C LEU A 40 12.54 -0.10 -8.75
N TYR A 41 12.21 -1.35 -8.46
CA TYR A 41 12.27 -2.46 -9.40
C TYR A 41 10.88 -3.06 -9.58
N ILE A 42 10.62 -3.58 -10.77
CA ILE A 42 9.40 -4.26 -11.13
C ILE A 42 9.67 -5.73 -11.38
N LEU A 43 8.81 -6.58 -10.83
CA LEU A 43 8.69 -7.99 -11.12
C LEU A 43 7.43 -8.23 -11.95
N ILE A 44 7.58 -8.86 -13.10
CA ILE A 44 6.47 -9.26 -13.97
C ILE A 44 6.53 -10.77 -14.15
N ASN A 45 5.49 -11.45 -13.68
CA ASN A 45 5.29 -12.89 -13.92
C ASN A 45 4.50 -13.06 -15.22
N LYS A 46 5.13 -13.67 -16.24
CA LYS A 46 4.42 -14.11 -17.44
C LYS A 46 3.84 -15.50 -17.20
N SER A 47 2.83 -15.58 -16.32
CA SER A 47 2.04 -16.81 -16.12
C SER A 47 0.61 -16.58 -16.61
N THR A 48 0.05 -17.58 -17.29
CA THR A 48 -1.29 -17.52 -17.90
C THR A 48 -2.43 -17.87 -16.94
N THR A 49 -2.12 -18.30 -15.70
CA THR A 49 -3.10 -18.96 -14.82
C THR A 49 -3.43 -18.21 -13.53
N LYS A 50 -2.70 -17.15 -13.19
CA LYS A 50 -2.93 -16.33 -11.98
C LYS A 50 -3.14 -14.86 -12.32
N ASN A 51 -3.94 -14.20 -11.49
CA ASN A 51 -4.11 -12.73 -11.46
C ASN A 51 -2.83 -12.08 -10.88
N ASP A 52 -1.68 -12.31 -11.52
CA ASP A 52 -0.40 -11.76 -11.10
C ASP A 52 -0.25 -10.35 -11.66
N TYR A 53 -0.40 -9.36 -10.80
CA TYR A 53 -0.12 -7.97 -11.13
C TYR A 53 1.39 -7.69 -11.04
N PRO A 54 1.95 -6.85 -11.92
CA PRO A 54 3.32 -6.39 -11.80
C PRO A 54 3.60 -5.81 -10.41
N SER A 55 4.57 -6.40 -9.72
CA SER A 55 4.91 -6.06 -8.34
C SER A 55 6.08 -5.09 -8.32
N ILE A 56 6.00 -4.07 -7.48
CA ILE A 56 7.03 -3.04 -7.30
C ILE A 56 7.76 -3.31 -6.00
N TYR A 57 9.08 -3.30 -6.06
CA TYR A 57 9.96 -3.51 -4.94
C TYR A 57 10.89 -2.32 -4.77
N LEU A 58 11.11 -1.92 -3.52
CA LEU A 58 12.17 -1.00 -3.13
C LEU A 58 13.38 -1.81 -2.68
N ILE A 59 14.51 -1.61 -3.33
CA ILE A 59 15.76 -2.32 -3.02
C ILE A 59 16.82 -1.35 -2.47
N THR A 60 17.85 -1.89 -1.83
CA THR A 60 19.00 -1.09 -1.38
C THR A 60 20.05 -0.94 -2.49
N ASP A 61 20.90 0.09 -2.40
CA ASP A 61 22.05 0.24 -3.32
C ASP A 61 22.95 -1.00 -3.35
N LYS A 62 23.13 -1.64 -2.19
CA LYS A 62 23.91 -2.89 -2.09
C LYS A 62 23.27 -4.00 -2.90
N LEU A 63 21.95 -4.17 -2.79
CA LEU A 63 21.23 -5.18 -3.57
C LEU A 63 21.24 -4.85 -5.06
N GLN A 64 21.11 -3.57 -5.43
CA GLN A 64 21.22 -3.12 -6.81
C GLN A 64 22.55 -3.52 -7.46
N LYS A 65 23.68 -3.31 -6.75
CA LYS A 65 25.01 -3.73 -7.22
C LYS A 65 25.10 -5.24 -7.44
N ILE A 66 24.49 -6.04 -6.56
CA ILE A 66 24.43 -7.50 -6.72
C ILE A 66 23.60 -7.87 -7.95
N LEU A 67 22.43 -7.26 -8.11
CA LEU A 67 21.52 -7.53 -9.22
C LEU A 67 22.14 -7.23 -10.59
N ASN A 68 22.98 -6.19 -10.68
CA ASN A 68 23.68 -5.85 -11.90
C ASN A 68 24.75 -6.88 -12.31
N ASN A 69 25.16 -7.76 -11.39
CA ASN A 69 26.24 -8.73 -11.59
C ASN A 69 25.75 -10.18 -11.71
N ILE A 70 24.45 -10.45 -11.66
CA ILE A 70 23.90 -11.80 -11.75
C ILE A 70 23.22 -12.07 -13.09
N ASN A 71 23.42 -13.28 -13.62
CA ASN A 71 22.88 -13.68 -14.92
C ASN A 71 21.48 -14.33 -14.83
N PHE A 72 20.88 -14.42 -13.64
CA PHE A 72 19.64 -15.15 -13.38
C PHE A 72 18.49 -14.26 -12.89
N LEU A 73 18.40 -13.02 -13.36
CA LEU A 73 17.30 -12.10 -13.00
C LEU A 73 15.90 -12.70 -13.26
N ASN A 74 15.78 -13.58 -14.25
CA ASN A 74 14.55 -14.31 -14.57
C ASN A 74 14.15 -15.38 -13.54
N ARG A 75 14.99 -15.64 -12.53
CA ARG A 75 14.73 -16.57 -11.42
C ARG A 75 14.39 -15.85 -10.11
N ILE A 76 14.35 -14.52 -10.10
CA ILE A 76 13.99 -13.74 -8.92
C ILE A 76 12.48 -13.88 -8.68
N TYR A 77 12.13 -14.27 -7.46
CA TYR A 77 10.74 -14.36 -6.98
C TYR A 77 10.32 -13.11 -6.22
N ASP A 78 11.22 -12.57 -5.39
CA ASP A 78 11.02 -11.36 -4.60
C ASP A 78 12.39 -10.71 -4.36
N ALA A 79 12.42 -9.39 -4.10
CA ALA A 79 13.66 -8.69 -3.79
C ALA A 79 13.40 -7.46 -2.92
N GLY A 80 14.14 -7.32 -1.81
CA GLY A 80 14.00 -6.14 -0.95
C GLY A 80 12.62 -5.99 -0.31
N LEU A 81 12.11 -4.77 -0.25
CA LEU A 81 10.82 -4.45 0.33
C LEU A 81 9.74 -4.45 -0.76
N TYR A 82 8.70 -5.26 -0.60
CA TYR A 82 7.50 -5.14 -1.43
C TYR A 82 6.86 -3.77 -1.21
N PHE A 83 6.88 -2.93 -2.25
CA PHE A 83 6.44 -1.53 -2.17
C PHE A 83 4.98 -1.37 -2.62
N GLY A 84 4.53 -2.20 -3.56
CA GLY A 84 3.16 -2.19 -4.05
C GLY A 84 3.00 -2.97 -5.35
N PHE A 85 1.93 -2.74 -6.07
CA PHE A 85 1.71 -3.34 -7.40
C PHE A 85 1.04 -2.37 -8.35
N ILE A 86 1.19 -2.61 -9.65
CA ILE A 86 0.51 -1.86 -10.71
C ILE A 86 -0.62 -2.71 -11.26
N LYS A 87 -1.82 -2.15 -11.30
CA LYS A 87 -3.01 -2.78 -11.90
C LYS A 87 -3.75 -1.75 -12.72
N ARG A 88 -4.01 -2.08 -14.00
CA ARG A 88 -4.78 -1.23 -14.93
C ARG A 88 -4.24 0.21 -15.03
N GLY A 89 -2.92 0.37 -14.99
CA GLY A 89 -2.27 1.69 -15.10
C GLY A 89 -2.24 2.51 -13.80
N GLU A 90 -2.66 1.93 -12.68
CA GLU A 90 -2.61 2.57 -11.37
C GLU A 90 -1.69 1.80 -10.44
N PHE A 91 -0.92 2.53 -9.63
CA PHE A 91 -0.11 1.97 -8.56
C PHE A 91 -0.91 1.91 -7.26
N TYR A 92 -0.83 0.77 -6.59
CA TYR A 92 -1.44 0.51 -5.30
C TYR A 92 -0.33 0.21 -4.29
N PHE A 93 -0.30 1.02 -3.23
CA PHE A 93 0.63 0.80 -2.13
C PHE A 93 0.40 -0.55 -1.44
N SER A 94 1.51 -1.16 -1.03
CA SER A 94 1.50 -2.24 -0.05
C SER A 94 1.44 -1.66 1.39
N ILE A 95 1.10 -2.50 2.37
CA ILE A 95 1.17 -2.10 3.78
C ILE A 95 2.64 -1.86 4.16
N GLU A 96 3.51 -2.73 3.68
CA GLU A 96 4.94 -2.76 3.96
C GLU A 96 5.64 -1.50 3.45
N GLY A 97 5.32 -1.06 2.22
CA GLY A 97 5.82 0.18 1.64
C GLY A 97 5.38 1.42 2.41
N VAL A 98 4.10 1.50 2.80
CA VAL A 98 3.58 2.64 3.57
C VAL A 98 4.14 2.66 4.99
N GLU A 99 4.24 1.50 5.63
CA GLU A 99 4.83 1.34 6.95
C GLU A 99 6.32 1.71 6.95
N TYR A 100 7.07 1.33 5.91
CA TYR A 100 8.45 1.78 5.72
C TYR A 100 8.56 3.30 5.62
N LEU A 101 7.71 3.94 4.81
CA LEU A 101 7.72 5.40 4.66
C LEU A 101 7.38 6.10 5.99
N TYR A 102 6.36 5.62 6.70
CA TYR A 102 5.89 6.24 7.94
C TYR A 102 6.86 6.03 9.11
N LYS A 103 7.27 4.79 9.39
CA LYS A 103 8.11 4.46 10.56
C LYS A 103 9.53 5.00 10.46
N ASN A 104 10.08 5.14 9.25
CA ASN A 104 11.41 5.72 9.06
C ASN A 104 11.40 7.25 8.95
N GLY A 105 10.26 7.91 9.18
CA GLY A 105 10.14 9.37 9.10
C GLY A 105 10.31 9.94 7.69
N ILE A 106 10.24 9.09 6.66
CA ILE A 106 10.36 9.52 5.25
C ILE A 106 9.10 10.26 4.83
N PHE A 107 7.92 9.77 5.24
CA PHE A 107 6.64 10.45 5.05
C PHE A 107 5.68 10.21 6.22
N THR A 108 5.42 11.25 7.01
CA THR A 108 4.55 11.17 8.20
C THR A 108 3.15 11.74 7.98
N ASN A 109 2.90 12.41 6.86
CA ASN A 109 1.67 13.19 6.64
C ASN A 109 0.50 12.35 6.09
N PHE A 110 0.55 11.02 6.26
CA PHE A 110 -0.59 10.16 5.96
C PHE A 110 -1.79 10.50 6.86
N LYS A 111 -3.00 10.40 6.32
CA LYS A 111 -4.22 10.53 7.12
C LYS A 111 -4.41 9.26 7.97
N LEU A 112 -4.44 9.46 9.28
CA LEU A 112 -4.46 8.38 10.27
C LEU A 112 -5.89 8.12 10.77
N LEU A 113 -6.37 6.88 10.69
CA LEU A 113 -7.64 6.44 11.27
C LEU A 113 -7.36 5.39 12.36
N HIS A 114 -7.67 5.73 13.62
CA HIS A 114 -7.46 4.81 14.74
C HIS A 114 -8.76 4.06 15.04
N LEU A 115 -8.65 2.75 15.17
CA LEU A 115 -9.75 1.86 15.52
C LEU A 115 -9.72 1.51 17.02
N ASN A 116 -10.90 1.26 17.58
CA ASN A 116 -11.00 0.58 18.87
C ASN A 116 -10.74 -0.94 18.72
N GLY A 117 -10.63 -1.68 19.83
CA GLY A 117 -10.24 -3.10 19.79
C GLY A 117 -11.24 -4.00 19.03
N ASN A 118 -12.54 -3.69 19.12
CA ASN A 118 -13.56 -4.38 18.32
C ASN A 118 -13.41 -4.09 16.82
N GLY A 119 -13.08 -2.84 16.49
CA GLY A 119 -12.78 -2.40 15.13
C GLY A 119 -11.54 -3.07 14.55
N GLU A 120 -10.45 -3.12 15.31
CA GLU A 120 -9.21 -3.81 14.94
C GLU A 120 -9.47 -5.27 14.58
N LYS A 121 -10.11 -6.02 15.49
CA LYS A 121 -10.44 -7.43 15.25
C LYS A 121 -11.25 -7.59 13.96
N SER A 122 -12.34 -6.82 13.82
CA SER A 122 -13.20 -6.87 12.63
C SER A 122 -12.43 -6.53 11.35
N PHE A 123 -11.59 -5.51 11.37
CA PHE A 123 -10.81 -5.05 10.24
C PHE A 123 -9.79 -6.10 9.78
N LEU A 124 -9.06 -6.74 10.71
CA LEU A 124 -8.11 -7.82 10.39
C LEU A 124 -8.78 -9.10 9.83
N TYR A 125 -10.08 -9.27 10.05
CA TYR A 125 -10.88 -10.30 9.37
C TYR A 125 -11.36 -9.89 7.97
N GLY A 126 -10.99 -8.71 7.47
CA GLY A 126 -11.30 -8.21 6.13
C GLY A 126 -12.59 -7.40 6.04
N ASN A 127 -13.20 -7.04 7.16
CA ASN A 127 -14.43 -6.25 7.13
C ASN A 127 -14.13 -4.76 6.90
N ASN A 128 -15.12 -4.06 6.34
CA ASN A 128 -15.11 -2.60 6.27
C ASN A 128 -15.21 -1.97 7.66
N ILE A 129 -14.78 -0.71 7.75
CA ILE A 129 -14.77 0.05 9.00
C ILE A 129 -16.12 0.74 9.14
N LEU A 130 -16.83 0.44 10.22
CA LEU A 130 -18.07 1.11 10.59
C LEU A 130 -17.80 2.29 11.52
N LYS A 131 -18.70 3.28 11.57
CA LYS A 131 -18.55 4.46 12.45
C LYS A 131 -18.26 4.08 13.90
N LYS A 132 -18.94 3.06 14.45
CA LYS A 132 -18.73 2.56 15.82
C LYS A 132 -17.34 1.98 16.11
N MET A 133 -16.58 1.65 15.07
CA MET A 133 -15.23 1.09 15.18
C MET A 133 -14.17 2.18 15.30
N VAL A 134 -14.49 3.41 14.90
CA VAL A 134 -13.56 4.54 14.85
C VAL A 134 -13.39 5.13 16.25
N ARG A 135 -12.14 5.18 16.72
CA ARG A 135 -11.74 5.87 17.96
C ARG A 135 -11.32 7.31 17.68
N LYS A 136 -10.54 7.54 16.63
CA LYS A 136 -10.04 8.86 16.22
C LYS A 136 -9.92 8.91 14.71
N SER A 137 -10.41 9.99 14.11
CA SER A 137 -10.31 10.25 12.66
C SER A 137 -9.54 11.54 12.37
N PRO A 138 -9.02 11.72 11.14
CA PRO A 138 -8.40 12.98 10.72
C PRO A 138 -9.38 14.15 10.80
N ASN A 139 -8.88 15.35 11.12
CA ASN A 139 -9.68 16.57 11.21
C ASN A 139 -10.11 17.13 9.85
N ASN A 140 -9.52 16.70 8.74
CA ASN A 140 -9.77 17.21 7.38
C ASN A 140 -10.10 16.05 6.42
N LEU A 141 -10.99 15.15 6.86
CA LEU A 141 -11.38 13.97 6.10
C LEU A 141 -12.33 14.32 4.95
N LYS A 142 -12.01 13.82 3.77
CA LYS A 142 -12.77 13.86 2.53
C LYS A 142 -13.10 12.45 2.08
N LYS A 143 -14.14 12.33 1.27
CA LYS A 143 -14.47 11.07 0.59
C LYS A 143 -13.29 10.68 -0.29
N GLU A 144 -13.00 9.39 -0.35
CA GLU A 144 -11.91 8.80 -1.14
C GLU A 144 -10.48 9.10 -0.65
N ASP A 145 -10.33 9.78 0.50
CA ASP A 145 -9.03 9.91 1.14
C ASP A 145 -8.41 8.54 1.42
N PHE A 146 -7.12 8.41 1.10
CA PHE A 146 -6.29 7.28 1.50
C PHE A 146 -6.00 7.36 3.00
N LEU A 147 -6.23 6.24 3.70
CA LEU A 147 -6.14 6.15 5.14
C LEU A 147 -5.13 5.09 5.56
N LEU A 148 -4.22 5.47 6.45
CA LEU A 148 -3.43 4.54 7.23
C LEU A 148 -4.25 4.14 8.46
N ILE A 149 -4.46 2.84 8.65
CA ILE A 149 -5.33 2.31 9.71
C ILE A 149 -4.46 1.85 10.88
N LEU A 150 -4.74 2.39 12.07
CA LEU A 150 -4.01 2.10 13.29
C LEU A 150 -4.91 1.44 14.33
N ASN A 151 -4.33 0.58 15.15
CA ASN A 151 -4.98 0.05 16.33
C ASN A 151 -4.85 1.00 17.54
N ASN A 152 -5.23 0.51 18.72
CA ASN A 152 -5.17 1.28 19.97
C ASN A 152 -3.75 1.55 20.48
N PHE A 153 -2.76 0.84 19.96
CA PHE A 153 -1.35 0.95 20.32
C PHE A 153 -0.54 1.73 19.27
N ASP A 154 -1.23 2.44 18.37
CA ASP A 154 -0.64 3.19 17.26
C ASP A 154 0.18 2.30 16.30
N GLU A 155 -0.19 1.02 16.20
CA GLU A 155 0.39 0.10 15.21
C GLU A 155 -0.41 0.14 13.92
N ILE A 156 0.30 0.19 12.80
CA ILE A 156 -0.29 0.10 11.47
C ILE A 156 -0.81 -1.33 11.26
N ILE A 157 -2.13 -1.45 11.09
CA ILE A 157 -2.83 -2.74 10.86
C ILE A 157 -3.33 -2.88 9.41
N GLY A 158 -3.35 -1.80 8.64
CA GLY A 158 -3.68 -1.85 7.22
C GLY A 158 -3.92 -0.50 6.56
N LEU A 159 -4.54 -0.56 5.39
CA LEU A 159 -4.86 0.57 4.52
C LEU A 159 -6.37 0.61 4.25
N GLY A 160 -6.92 1.81 4.17
CA GLY A 160 -8.33 2.03 3.87
C GLY A 160 -8.56 3.22 2.94
N ILE A 161 -9.79 3.32 2.45
CA ILE A 161 -10.27 4.49 1.70
C ILE A 161 -11.53 5.03 2.38
N SER A 162 -11.54 6.32 2.67
CA SER A 162 -12.68 6.98 3.29
C SER A 162 -13.94 6.92 2.41
N ARG A 163 -15.11 6.67 3.03
CA ARG A 163 -16.41 6.83 2.38
C ARG A 163 -17.16 8.08 2.82
N VAL A 164 -16.57 8.84 3.73
CA VAL A 164 -17.22 9.96 4.42
C VAL A 164 -16.34 11.21 4.34
N ASN A 165 -16.97 12.37 4.44
CA ASN A 165 -16.31 13.66 4.64
C ASN A 165 -16.70 14.22 6.01
N ASN A 166 -15.95 15.20 6.51
CA ASN A 166 -16.19 15.78 7.84
C ASN A 166 -17.62 16.30 8.05
N GLU A 167 -18.22 16.88 7.01
CA GLU A 167 -19.54 17.52 7.06
C GLU A 167 -20.65 16.55 7.47
N ILE A 168 -20.52 15.27 7.11
CA ILE A 168 -21.55 14.26 7.41
C ILE A 168 -21.21 13.44 8.65
N LEU A 169 -20.05 13.65 9.30
CA LEU A 169 -19.58 12.78 10.39
C LEU A 169 -20.53 12.74 11.59
N SER A 170 -21.24 13.83 11.88
CA SER A 170 -22.24 13.94 12.95
C SER A 170 -23.52 13.19 12.64
N ASN A 171 -23.83 12.97 11.35
CA ASN A 171 -25.08 12.38 10.90
C ASN A 171 -24.97 10.86 10.67
N LEU A 172 -23.75 10.31 10.73
CA LEU A 172 -23.50 8.88 10.57
C LEU A 172 -24.05 8.09 11.75
N LYS A 173 -24.84 7.07 11.45
CA LYS A 173 -25.24 6.06 12.43
C LYS A 173 -24.05 5.17 12.78
N PRO A 174 -24.02 4.56 13.98
CA PRO A 174 -22.95 3.65 14.39
C PRO A 174 -22.67 2.49 13.42
N SER A 175 -23.68 2.04 12.69
CA SER A 175 -23.63 0.96 11.70
C SER A 175 -23.17 1.40 10.30
N ASP A 176 -23.05 2.70 10.04
CA ASP A 176 -22.74 3.19 8.71
C ASP A 176 -21.27 2.94 8.37
N VAL A 177 -21.01 2.64 7.09
CA VAL A 177 -19.66 2.40 6.59
C VAL A 177 -18.89 3.71 6.56
N PHE A 178 -17.85 3.79 7.38
CA PHE A 178 -16.95 4.93 7.50
C PHE A 178 -15.84 4.87 6.44
N ALA A 179 -15.21 3.71 6.29
CA ALA A 179 -14.13 3.48 5.34
C ALA A 179 -14.14 2.04 4.83
N ILE A 180 -13.64 1.86 3.61
CA ILE A 180 -13.46 0.54 2.99
C ILE A 180 -12.09 -0.01 3.37
N ASN A 181 -12.05 -1.30 3.72
CA ASN A 181 -10.80 -2.02 3.89
C ASN A 181 -10.20 -2.33 2.51
N ILE A 182 -8.99 -1.86 2.26
CA ILE A 182 -8.25 -2.13 1.02
C ILE A 182 -7.25 -3.26 1.21
N LYS A 183 -6.47 -3.21 2.30
CA LYS A 183 -5.51 -4.24 2.67
C LYS A 183 -5.39 -4.24 4.19
N ASP A 184 -5.35 -5.42 4.80
CA ASP A 184 -5.11 -5.59 6.23
C ASP A 184 -4.05 -6.67 6.49
N LYS A 185 -3.35 -6.58 7.63
CA LYS A 185 -2.31 -7.54 8.00
C LYS A 185 -2.86 -8.95 8.28
N GLY A 186 -4.15 -9.09 8.62
CA GLY A 186 -4.77 -10.40 8.77
C GLY A 186 -4.82 -11.21 7.47
N GLN A 187 -4.62 -10.57 6.31
CA GLN A 187 -4.49 -11.23 5.02
C GLN A 187 -3.36 -12.27 4.99
N TYR A 188 -2.24 -12.04 5.69
CA TYR A 188 -1.11 -13.00 5.72
C TYR A 188 -1.46 -14.33 6.37
N LEU A 189 -2.45 -14.34 7.26
CA LEU A 189 -2.94 -15.56 7.94
C LEU A 189 -4.09 -16.21 7.17
N ARG A 190 -4.86 -15.43 6.39
CA ARG A 190 -6.05 -15.91 5.68
C ARG A 190 -5.74 -16.47 4.29
N ARG A 191 -4.72 -15.95 3.61
CA ARG A 191 -4.29 -16.49 2.31
C ARG A 191 -3.42 -17.70 2.53
N ARG A 192 -3.74 -18.83 1.86
CA ARG A 192 -2.82 -19.96 1.75
C ARG A 192 -1.52 -19.45 1.11
N GLN A 193 -0.40 -19.66 1.81
CA GLN A 193 0.95 -19.39 1.29
C GLN A 193 1.29 -20.38 0.18
#